data_AF-A0A923TM26-F1
#
_entry.id   AF-A0A923TM26-F1
#
_cell.length_a   1.000
_cell.length_b   1.000
_cell.length_c   1.000
_cell.angle_alpha   90.00
_cell.angle_beta   90.00
_cell.angle_gamma   90.00
#
_symmetry.space_group_name_H-M   'P 1'
#
loop_
_entity.id
_entity.type
_entity.pdbx_description
1 polymer ?
#
loop_
_entity_poly.entity_id
_entity_poly.type
_entity_poly.pdbx_seq_one_letter_code
_entity_poly.pdbx_strand_id
1 'polypeptide(L)' 'MSDIKRFHVGARLSEMAIHNGTIYLAGQVPDDGTLDMAGQTAQVLAMVDKLLAEAGSSKARIL' A
#
# COMPACT_ATOMS: atom_id res chain seq x y z
N MET A 1 -21.54 13.47 1.98
CA MET A 1 -20.18 13.47 1.38
C MET A 1 -19.39 12.40 2.11
N SER A 2 -18.86 11.40 1.39
CA SER A 2 -17.97 10.40 2.00
C SER A 2 -16.62 11.05 2.25
N ASP A 3 -16.17 11.01 3.50
CA ASP A 3 -14.88 11.57 3.90
C ASP A 3 -13.71 10.77 3.27
N ILE A 4 -12.57 11.43 3.05
CA ILE A 4 -11.35 10.77 2.57
C ILE A 4 -10.41 10.62 3.76
N LYS A 5 -10.12 9.37 4.14
CA LYS A 5 -9.12 9.07 5.17
C LYS A 5 -7.76 8.87 4.52
N ARG A 6 -6.75 9.58 5.00
CA ARG A 6 -5.36 9.51 4.51
C ARG A 6 -4.45 8.99 5.62
N PHE A 7 -3.51 8.13 5.24
CA PHE A 7 -2.58 7.46 6.15
C PHE A 7 -1.15 7.71 5.69
N HIS A 8 -0.21 7.74 6.65
CA HIS A 8 1.23 7.99 6.43
C HIS A 8 1.44 9.18 5.48
N VAL A 9 0.91 10.33 5.87
CA VAL A 9 0.90 11.53 5.02
C VAL A 9 2.25 12.21 5.06
N GLY A 10 2.96 12.19 3.94
CA GLY A 10 4.14 13.02 3.70
C GLY A 10 3.79 14.30 2.92
N ALA A 11 4.78 15.17 2.75
CA ALA A 11 4.62 16.42 1.98
C ALA A 11 4.32 16.18 0.49
N ARG A 12 4.70 15.01 -0.05
CA ARG A 12 4.52 14.64 -1.46
C ARG A 12 3.32 13.74 -1.72
N LEU A 13 3.06 12.78 -0.84
CA LEU A 13 2.03 11.75 -1.02
C LEU A 13 1.47 11.25 0.32
N SER A 14 0.35 10.53 0.26
CA SER A 14 -0.12 9.65 1.33
C SER A 14 0.15 8.22 0.89
N GLU A 15 0.76 7.38 1.74
CA GLU A 15 1.02 5.96 1.36
C GLU A 15 -0.27 5.20 1.09
N MET A 16 -1.36 5.60 1.76
CA MET A 16 -2.67 5.00 1.58
C MET A 16 -3.78 6.04 1.74
N ALA A 17 -4.83 5.91 0.92
CA ALA A 17 -6.08 6.64 1.07
C ALA A 17 -7.28 5.69 1.00
N ILE A 18 -8.30 5.95 1.82
CA ILE A 18 -9.54 5.17 1.82
C ILE A 18 -10.70 6.11 1.50
N HIS A 19 -11.46 5.75 0.48
CA HIS A 19 -12.67 6.45 0.10
C HIS A 19 -13.74 5.48 -0.40
N ASN A 20 -14.94 5.60 0.16
CA ASN A 20 -16.11 4.80 -0.25
C ASN A 20 -15.86 3.28 -0.29
N GLY A 21 -15.12 2.75 0.70
CA GLY A 21 -14.79 1.32 0.79
C GLY A 21 -13.64 0.86 -0.12
N THR A 22 -13.08 1.75 -0.94
CA THR A 22 -11.91 1.46 -1.79
C THR A 22 -10.64 1.95 -1.11
N ILE A 23 -9.62 1.09 -1.11
CA ILE A 23 -8.28 1.39 -0.61
C ILE A 23 -7.39 1.69 -1.83
N TYR A 24 -6.74 2.85 -1.83
CA TYR A 24 -5.75 3.25 -2.81
C TYR A 24 -4.38 3.25 -2.15
N LEU A 25 -3.46 2.45 -2.68
CA LEU A 25 -2.07 2.41 -2.23
C LEU A 25 -1.20 3.25 -3.16
N ALA A 26 -0.21 3.94 -2.61
CA ALA A 26 0.84 4.59 -3.39
C ALA A 26 1.76 3.54 -4.05
N GLY A 27 2.71 3.99 -4.88
CA GLY A 27 3.71 3.12 -5.47
C GLY A 27 4.59 2.48 -4.39
N GLN A 28 4.55 1.15 -4.29
CA GLN A 28 5.38 0.39 -3.37
C GLN A 28 6.67 -0.03 -4.08
N VAL A 29 7.81 0.22 -3.46
CA VAL A 29 9.15 -0.06 -3.99
C VAL A 29 9.91 -0.93 -2.99
N PRO A 30 10.88 -1.75 -3.44
CA PRO A 30 11.70 -2.52 -2.51
C PRO A 30 12.56 -1.59 -1.66
N ASP A 31 12.74 -1.95 -0.39
CA ASP A 31 13.69 -1.27 0.50
C ASP A 31 15.14 -1.62 0.11
N ASP A 32 15.37 -2.87 -0.35
CA ASP A 32 16.66 -3.32 -0.87
C ASP A 32 16.62 -3.49 -2.39
N GLY A 33 17.07 -2.45 -3.09
CA GLY A 33 17.21 -2.45 -4.54
C GLY A 33 18.35 -3.31 -5.10
N THR A 34 19.15 -3.96 -4.24
CA THR A 34 20.26 -4.84 -4.67
C THR A 34 19.83 -6.29 -4.88
N LEU A 35 18.64 -6.66 -4.40
CA LEU A 35 18.06 -7.99 -4.60
C LEU A 35 17.75 -8.26 -6.08
N ASP A 36 17.60 -9.52 -6.42
CA ASP A 36 17.08 -9.92 -7.73
C ASP A 36 15.58 -9.58 -7.86
N MET A 37 15.01 -9.82 -9.04
CA MET A 37 13.61 -9.52 -9.31
C MET A 37 12.65 -10.22 -8.33
N ALA A 38 12.96 -11.46 -7.93
CA ALA A 38 12.12 -12.21 -7.00
C ALA A 38 12.15 -11.59 -5.59
N GLY A 39 13.33 -11.24 -5.10
CA GLY A 39 13.51 -10.60 -3.78
C GLY A 39 12.86 -9.22 -3.72
N GLN A 40 13.06 -8.38 -4.74
CA GLN A 40 12.42 -7.07 -4.81
C GLN A 40 10.89 -7.19 -4.86
N THR A 41 10.37 -8.12 -5.67
CA THR A 41 8.92 -8.37 -5.75
C THR A 41 8.36 -8.85 -4.41
N ALA A 42 9.06 -9.72 -3.70
CA ALA A 42 8.63 -10.20 -2.38
C ALA A 42 8.52 -9.05 -1.36
N GLN A 43 9.48 -8.11 -1.36
CA GLN A 43 9.42 -6.93 -0.49
C GLN A 43 8.24 -6.02 -0.82
N VAL A 44 8.02 -5.72 -2.11
CA VAL A 44 6.90 -4.91 -2.58
C VAL A 44 5.56 -5.54 -2.16
N LEU A 45 5.39 -6.85 -2.39
CA LEU A 45 4.17 -7.57 -2.00
C LEU A 45 3.96 -7.61 -0.49
N ALA A 46 5.02 -7.74 0.31
CA ALA A 46 4.94 -7.67 1.76
C ALA A 46 4.47 -6.28 2.23
N MET A 47 4.93 -5.22 1.58
CA MET A 47 4.49 -3.85 1.89
C MET A 47 3.01 -3.63 1.54
N VAL A 48 2.55 -4.17 0.41
CA VAL A 48 1.12 -4.20 0.04
C VAL A 48 0.29 -4.96 1.07
N ASP A 49 0.71 -6.17 1.46
CA ASP A 49 0.00 -6.99 2.46
C ASP A 49 -0.09 -6.25 3.81
N LYS A 50 0.98 -5.55 4.23
CA LYS A 50 0.99 -4.71 5.44
C LYS A 50 -0.02 -3.57 5.38
N LEU A 51 -0.03 -2.78 4.29
CA LEU A 51 -0.94 -1.64 4.16
C LEU A 51 -2.40 -2.08 4.08
N LEU A 52 -2.69 -3.19 3.37
CA LEU A 52 -4.03 -3.77 3.34
C LEU A 52 -4.48 -4.22 4.73
N ALA A 53 -3.60 -4.89 5.50
CA ALA A 53 -3.92 -5.31 6.85
C ALA A 53 -4.18 -4.11 7.79
N GLU A 54 -3.41 -3.03 7.68
CA GLU A 54 -3.63 -1.79 8.43
C GLU A 54 -5.01 -1.17 8.15
N ALA A 55 -5.49 -1.28 6.90
CA ALA A 55 -6.83 -0.86 6.49
C ALA A 55 -7.94 -1.87 6.80
N GLY A 56 -7.64 -3.00 7.45
CA GLY A 56 -8.62 -4.06 7.74
C GLY A 56 -9.04 -4.87 6.51
N SER A 57 -8.18 -4.95 5.49
CA SER A 57 -8.38 -5.71 4.25
C SER A 57 -7.28 -6.77 4.05
N SER A 58 -7.27 -7.43 2.89
CA SER A 58 -6.24 -8.40 2.50
C SER A 58 -6.12 -8.48 0.98
N LYS A 59 -5.05 -9.11 0.47
CA LYS A 59 -4.85 -9.30 -0.97
C LYS A 59 -5.96 -10.05 -1.69
N ALA A 60 -6.79 -10.81 -0.98
CA ALA A 60 -7.98 -11.45 -1.53
C ALA A 60 -9.07 -10.46 -1.99
N ARG A 61 -8.86 -9.16 -1.78
CA ARG A 61 -9.79 -8.06 -2.10
C ARG A 61 -9.20 -7.01 -3.06
N ILE A 62 -8.08 -7.33 -3.72
CA ILE A 62 -7.49 -6.47 -4.77
C ILE A 62 -8.38 -6.53 -6.03
N LEU A 63 -8.50 -5.40 -6.73
CA LEU A 63 -9.32 -5.20 -7.93
C LEU A 63 -8.47 -5.20 -9.20
#